data_AF-A0A7K2MRX5-F1
#
_entry.id   AF-A0A7K2MRX5-F1
#
_cell.length_a   1.000
_cell.length_b   1.000
_cell.length_c   1.000
_cell.angle_alpha   90.00
_cell.angle_beta   90.00
_cell.angle_gamma   90.00
#
_symmetry.space_group_name_H-M   'P 1'
#
loop_
_entity.id
_entity.type
_entity.pdbx_description
1 polymer ?
#
loop_
_entity_poly.entity_id
_entity_poly.type
_entity_poly.pdbx_seq_one_letter_code
_entity_poly.pdbx_strand_id
1 'polypeptide(L)'
;GIDNRRWAGVPFYLRTGKRLGRRVTEIAVVFQRAPHSPFDTTATEELGSNAIVIRVQPDEGVTVRFGSKVPGTSMEIRDVSMDFAYGESFTESSPEAYERLILDVLLGDANLFPRTEEVELSWKILDPIEEYWDTHGTPAQYPAGTWGPAEADDMLERDGRSWRRP
;
A
#
# COMPACT_ATOMS: atom_id res chain seq x y z
N GLY A 1 3.73 -10.60 -12.32
CA GLY A 1 4.45 -10.18 -11.10
C GLY A 1 5.86 -9.74 -11.47
N ILE A 2 6.67 -9.33 -10.51
CA ILE A 2 8.08 -8.97 -10.77
C ILE A 2 8.91 -10.24 -10.76
N ASP A 3 9.42 -10.65 -11.93
CA ASP A 3 10.18 -11.88 -12.09
C ASP A 3 11.66 -11.69 -11.70
N ASN A 4 11.92 -11.70 -10.41
CA ASN A 4 13.29 -11.77 -9.89
C ASN A 4 13.35 -12.51 -8.55
N ARG A 5 14.57 -12.85 -8.13
CA ARG A 5 14.81 -13.60 -6.89
C ARG A 5 14.19 -12.96 -5.64
N ARG A 6 14.16 -11.62 -5.56
CA ARG A 6 13.67 -10.90 -4.38
C ARG A 6 12.14 -10.94 -4.28
N TRP A 7 11.46 -10.87 -5.42
CA TRP A 7 10.00 -10.75 -5.50
C TRP A 7 9.29 -12.00 -6.01
N ALA A 8 10.02 -13.11 -6.14
CA ALA A 8 9.46 -14.40 -6.52
C ALA A 8 8.29 -14.79 -5.60
N GLY A 9 7.10 -14.96 -6.19
CA GLY A 9 5.88 -15.31 -5.47
C GLY A 9 5.26 -14.18 -4.62
N VAL A 10 5.74 -12.94 -4.75
CA VAL A 10 5.17 -11.78 -4.05
C VAL A 10 4.29 -10.96 -5.01
N PRO A 11 2.96 -10.95 -4.80
CA PRO A 11 2.04 -10.14 -5.60
C PRO A 11 2.12 -8.67 -5.23
N PHE A 12 1.96 -7.82 -6.25
CA PHE A 12 1.80 -6.38 -6.10
C PHE A 12 0.38 -6.04 -6.54
N TYR A 13 -0.38 -5.38 -5.66
CA TYR A 13 -1.71 -4.87 -5.99
C TYR A 13 -1.66 -3.35 -6.03
N LEU A 14 -2.25 -2.79 -7.08
CA LEU A 14 -2.39 -1.35 -7.25
C LEU A 14 -3.89 -1.03 -7.29
N ARG A 15 -4.31 -0.05 -6.49
CA ARG A 15 -5.69 0.48 -6.53
C ARG A 15 -5.63 1.99 -6.59
N THR A 16 -6.27 2.54 -7.61
CA THR A 16 -6.47 3.98 -7.79
C THR A 16 -7.91 4.22 -8.21
N GLY A 17 -8.49 5.33 -7.78
CA GLY A 17 -9.88 5.65 -8.08
C GLY A 17 -10.23 7.09 -7.70
N LYS A 18 -11.30 7.60 -8.32
CA LYS A 18 -11.91 8.88 -7.96
C LYS A 18 -13.22 8.62 -7.22
N ARG A 19 -13.74 9.60 -6.48
CA ARG A 19 -15.00 9.44 -5.71
C ARG A 19 -14.99 8.21 -4.79
N LEU A 20 -13.81 7.80 -4.30
CA LEU A 20 -13.70 6.77 -3.28
C LEU A 20 -14.09 7.34 -1.91
N GLY A 21 -14.27 6.47 -0.92
CA GLY A 21 -14.67 6.84 0.44
C GLY A 21 -13.74 7.82 1.15
N ARG A 22 -12.45 7.85 0.79
CA ARG A 22 -11.47 8.79 1.35
C ARG A 22 -10.37 9.11 0.32
N ARG A 23 -9.84 10.34 0.38
CA ARG A 23 -8.58 10.70 -0.29
C ARG A 23 -7.42 10.14 0.52
N VAL A 24 -6.64 9.26 -0.09
CA VAL A 24 -5.47 8.65 0.54
C VAL A 24 -4.49 8.16 -0.53
N THR A 25 -3.21 8.29 -0.24
CA THR A 25 -2.10 7.68 -0.97
C THR A 25 -1.24 6.98 0.07
N GLU A 26 -1.19 5.66 -0.01
CA GLU A 26 -0.45 4.83 0.94
C GLU A 26 0.19 3.65 0.23
N ILE A 27 1.28 3.15 0.83
CA ILE A 27 1.95 1.93 0.44
C ILE A 27 1.91 1.01 1.66
N ALA A 28 1.34 -0.18 1.49
CA ALA A 28 1.25 -1.17 2.56
C ALA A 28 2.06 -2.42 2.21
N VAL A 29 3.07 -2.71 3.01
CA VAL A 29 3.86 -3.93 2.95
C VAL A 29 3.33 -4.88 4.00
N VAL A 30 2.63 -5.93 3.57
CA VAL A 30 2.07 -6.97 4.45
C VAL A 30 3.03 -8.15 4.51
N PHE A 31 3.50 -8.48 5.70
CA PHE A 31 4.41 -9.61 5.89
C PHE A 31 3.66 -10.94 5.93
N GLN A 32 4.36 -12.01 5.55
CA GLN A 32 3.85 -13.36 5.73
C GLN A 32 3.75 -13.67 7.23
N ARG A 33 2.75 -14.47 7.60
CA ARG A 33 2.67 -15.01 8.96
C ARG A 33 3.88 -15.89 9.24
N ALA A 34 4.40 -15.82 10.46
CA ALA A 34 5.52 -16.65 10.87
C ALA A 34 5.10 -18.14 10.78
N PRO A 35 5.84 -18.99 10.04
CA PRO A 35 5.46 -20.40 9.83
C PRO A 35 5.52 -21.22 11.12
N HIS A 36 6.33 -20.80 12.09
CA HIS A 36 6.46 -21.43 13.41
C HIS A 36 6.25 -20.38 14.49
N SER A 37 5.01 -20.23 14.94
CA SER A 37 4.70 -19.44 16.13
C SER A 37 5.02 -20.28 17.38
N PRO A 38 5.80 -19.78 18.34
CA PRO A 38 5.99 -20.45 19.63
C PRO A 38 4.77 -20.33 20.55
N PHE A 39 3.69 -19.70 20.07
CA PHE A 39 2.47 -19.43 20.82
C PHE A 39 1.34 -20.33 20.36
N ASP A 40 0.51 -20.80 21.30
CA ASP A 40 -0.68 -21.60 21.01
C ASP A 40 -1.62 -20.85 20.05
N THR A 41 -2.33 -21.61 19.22
CA THR A 41 -3.24 -21.04 18.21
C THR A 41 -4.30 -20.14 18.84
N THR A 42 -4.79 -20.49 20.03
CA THR A 42 -5.74 -19.70 20.83
C THR A 42 -5.15 -18.38 21.35
N ALA A 43 -3.84 -18.32 21.59
CA ALA A 43 -3.15 -17.10 22.03
C ALA A 43 -2.93 -16.09 20.87
N THR A 44 -3.17 -16.50 19.62
CA THR A 44 -2.91 -15.75 18.39
C THR A 44 -4.13 -15.60 17.48
N GLU A 45 -5.33 -15.94 17.96
CA GLU A 45 -6.58 -15.84 17.18
C GLU A 45 -6.83 -14.43 16.64
N GLU A 46 -6.48 -13.40 17.42
CA GLU A 46 -6.63 -11.98 17.03
C GLU A 46 -5.40 -11.43 16.27
N LEU A 47 -4.39 -12.26 15.98
CA LEU A 47 -3.13 -11.80 15.40
C LEU A 47 -3.25 -11.65 13.88
N GLY A 48 -3.21 -10.40 13.43
CA GLY A 48 -3.15 -10.06 12.02
C GLY A 48 -1.79 -10.35 11.42
N SER A 49 -1.63 -10.05 10.13
CA SER A 49 -0.28 -10.00 9.55
C SER A 49 0.42 -8.71 9.98
N ASN A 50 1.69 -8.82 10.34
CA ASN A 50 2.55 -7.65 10.52
C ASN A 50 2.52 -6.80 9.24
N ALA A 51 2.53 -5.49 9.39
CA ALA A 51 2.49 -4.58 8.26
C ALA A 51 3.30 -3.32 8.51
N ILE A 52 3.94 -2.81 7.45
CA ILE A 52 4.48 -1.45 7.40
C ILE A 52 3.60 -0.67 6.44
N VAL A 53 3.05 0.43 6.91
CA VAL A 53 2.16 1.31 6.15
C VAL A 53 2.83 2.66 6.06
N ILE A 54 3.16 3.07 4.84
CA ILE A 54 3.75 4.37 4.54
C ILE A 54 2.63 5.23 3.97
N ARG A 55 2.23 6.26 4.70
CA ARG A 55 1.21 7.21 4.25
C ARG A 55 1.90 8.40 3.61
N VAL A 56 1.60 8.62 2.33
CA VAL A 56 2.18 9.71 1.52
C VAL A 56 1.30 10.95 1.57
N GLN A 57 -0.02 10.80 1.62
CA GLN A 57 -0.97 11.90 1.84
C GLN A 57 -2.39 11.36 2.09
N PRO A 58 -3.25 12.07 2.84
CA PRO A 58 -2.90 13.14 3.78
C PRO A 58 -2.17 12.57 5.01
N ASP A 59 -1.73 13.41 5.94
CA ASP A 59 -1.14 13.01 7.22
C ASP A 59 0.09 12.10 7.04
N GLU A 60 1.16 12.67 6.47
CA GLU A 60 2.39 11.95 6.13
C GLU A 60 2.95 11.23 7.35
N GLY A 61 3.27 9.94 7.19
CA GLY A 61 3.70 9.14 8.32
C GLY A 61 3.96 7.69 8.00
N VAL A 62 4.39 6.96 9.03
CA VAL A 62 4.64 5.53 8.98
C VAL A 62 3.97 4.86 10.16
N THR A 63 3.16 3.84 9.88
CA THR A 63 2.57 2.96 10.89
C THR A 63 3.18 1.57 10.77
N VAL A 64 3.72 1.04 11.86
CA VAL A 64 4.18 -0.35 11.97
C VAL A 64 3.21 -1.11 12.86
N ARG A 65 2.54 -2.12 12.28
CA ARG A 65 1.65 -3.03 13.01
C ARG A 65 2.34 -4.35 13.28
N PHE A 66 2.33 -4.78 14.53
CA PHE A 66 2.92 -6.05 14.97
C PHE A 66 2.21 -6.61 16.20
N GLY A 67 2.34 -7.92 16.43
CA GLY A 67 1.79 -8.56 17.62
C GLY A 67 2.58 -8.22 18.88
N SER A 68 1.87 -7.86 19.96
CA SER A 68 2.45 -7.65 21.29
C SER A 68 1.61 -8.34 22.37
N LYS A 69 2.28 -8.78 23.44
CA LYS A 69 1.61 -9.41 24.59
C LYS A 69 0.71 -8.38 25.27
N VAL A 70 -0.53 -8.76 25.52
CA VAL A 70 -1.46 -7.96 26.32
C VAL A 70 -0.98 -7.97 27.79
N PRO A 71 -0.87 -6.81 28.46
CA PRO A 71 -0.57 -6.76 29.88
C PRO A 71 -1.61 -7.58 30.68
N GLY A 72 -1.14 -8.60 31.40
CA GLY A 72 -2.02 -9.52 32.12
C GLY A 72 -1.34 -10.83 32.50
N THR A 73 -2.10 -11.69 33.17
CA THR A 73 -1.66 -13.02 33.61
C THR A 73 -1.87 -14.09 32.52
N SER A 74 -2.73 -13.85 31.54
CA SER A 74 -2.94 -14.71 30.38
C SER A 74 -1.81 -14.52 29.34
N MET A 75 -1.57 -15.57 28.56
CA MET A 75 -0.70 -15.52 27.38
C MET A 75 -1.56 -15.18 26.16
N GLU A 76 -1.81 -13.89 25.96
CA GLU A 76 -2.64 -13.37 24.87
C GLU A 76 -1.83 -12.34 24.08
N ILE A 77 -1.87 -12.43 22.75
CA ILE A 77 -1.14 -11.54 21.85
C ILE A 77 -2.14 -10.83 20.95
N ARG A 78 -2.03 -9.51 20.87
CA ARG A 78 -2.88 -8.66 20.03
C ARG A 78 -2.04 -7.76 19.13
N ASP A 79 -2.62 -7.34 18.02
CA ASP A 79 -2.02 -6.35 17.15
C ASP A 79 -1.91 -4.99 17.88
N VAL A 80 -0.69 -4.45 17.94
CA VAL A 80 -0.42 -3.08 18.36
C VAL A 80 0.14 -2.29 17.18
N SER A 81 -0.04 -0.98 17.22
CA SER A 81 0.47 -0.05 16.21
C SER A 81 1.50 0.88 16.84
N MET A 82 2.58 1.11 16.12
CA MET A 82 3.55 2.16 16.38
C MET A 82 3.45 3.18 15.26
N ASP A 83 3.12 4.42 15.60
CA ASP A 83 2.83 5.49 14.66
C ASP A 83 3.89 6.58 14.73
N PHE A 84 4.35 7.00 13.55
CA PHE A 84 5.13 8.21 13.33
C PHE A 84 4.34 9.13 12.41
N ALA A 85 4.02 10.33 12.88
CA ALA A 85 3.33 11.36 12.12
C ALA A 85 4.28 12.55 11.89
N TYR A 86 4.51 12.90 10.62
CA TYR A 86 5.43 13.96 10.24
C TYR A 86 4.96 15.33 10.74
N GLY A 87 3.67 15.64 10.56
CA GLY A 87 3.08 16.92 10.98
C GLY A 87 3.06 17.16 12.50
N GLU A 88 3.13 16.09 13.32
CA GLU A 88 3.28 16.22 14.77
C GLU A 88 4.76 16.32 15.19
N SER A 89 5.65 15.68 14.44
CA SER A 89 7.08 15.59 14.77
C SER A 89 7.89 16.79 14.28
N PHE A 90 7.41 17.49 13.25
CA PHE A 90 8.07 18.64 12.65
C PHE A 90 7.07 19.80 12.46
N THR A 91 7.40 20.97 13.01
CA THR A 91 6.60 22.20 12.89
C THR A 91 6.80 22.95 11.56
N GLU A 92 7.74 22.51 10.71
CA GLU A 92 7.97 23.10 9.39
C GLU A 92 7.11 22.40 8.33
N SER A 93 6.52 23.19 7.44
CA SER A 93 5.81 22.66 6.28
C SER A 93 6.80 21.98 5.34
N SER A 94 6.51 20.74 4.95
CA SER A 94 7.23 20.08 3.87
C SER A 94 7.16 20.94 2.60
N PRO A 95 8.28 21.10 1.86
CA PRO A 95 8.28 21.89 0.63
C PRO A 95 7.30 21.28 -0.38
N GLU A 96 6.66 22.15 -1.17
CA GLU A 96 5.71 21.70 -2.18
C GLU A 96 6.44 20.87 -3.25
N ALA A 97 5.72 19.92 -3.87
CA ALA A 97 6.34 18.97 -4.80
C ALA A 97 7.06 19.65 -5.96
N TYR A 98 6.50 20.71 -6.55
CA TYR A 98 7.16 21.48 -7.61
C TYR A 98 8.31 22.34 -7.12
N GLU A 99 8.26 22.89 -5.90
CA GLU A 99 9.40 23.61 -5.31
C GLU A 99 10.63 22.70 -5.25
N ARG A 100 10.42 21.45 -4.79
CA ARG A 100 11.49 20.45 -4.75
C ARG A 100 12.02 20.10 -6.14
N LEU A 101 11.13 19.81 -7.09
CA LEU A 101 11.53 19.43 -8.45
C LEU A 101 12.27 20.55 -9.18
N ILE A 102 11.85 21.81 -9.02
CA ILE A 102 12.53 22.96 -9.61
C ILE A 102 13.92 23.13 -9.00
N LEU A 103 14.04 22.99 -7.67
CA LEU A 103 15.34 23.04 -7.00
C LEU A 103 16.29 21.94 -7.51
N ASP A 104 15.78 20.71 -7.65
CA ASP A 104 16.59 19.58 -8.15
C ASP A 104 17.10 19.85 -9.58
N VAL A 105 16.28 20.46 -10.46
CA VAL A 105 16.72 20.90 -11.80
C VAL A 105 17.84 21.95 -11.72
N LEU A 106 17.72 22.94 -10.83
CA LEU A 106 18.75 23.98 -10.66
C LEU A 106 20.07 23.41 -10.12
N LEU A 107 19.99 22.35 -9.30
CA LEU A 107 21.16 21.64 -8.77
C LEU A 107 21.72 20.57 -9.72
N GLY A 108 21.02 20.29 -10.82
CA GLY A 108 21.38 19.21 -11.75
C GLY A 108 21.16 17.81 -11.19
N ASP A 109 20.28 17.66 -10.20
CA ASP A 109 19.87 16.38 -9.63
C ASP A 109 18.67 15.81 -10.41
N ALA A 110 18.87 14.65 -11.04
CA ALA A 110 17.84 13.99 -11.85
C ALA A 110 17.16 12.80 -11.13
N ASN A 111 17.41 12.58 -9.84
CA ASN A 111 16.94 11.37 -9.13
C ASN A 111 15.41 11.25 -9.03
N LEU A 112 14.68 12.37 -9.03
CA LEU A 112 13.21 12.38 -8.98
C LEU A 112 12.54 12.44 -10.36
N PHE A 113 13.32 12.41 -11.44
CA PHE A 113 12.80 12.48 -12.80
C PHE A 113 12.84 11.09 -13.44
N PRO A 114 11.73 10.66 -14.07
CA PRO A 114 11.71 9.37 -14.75
C PRO A 114 12.64 9.40 -15.96
N ARG A 115 13.35 8.29 -16.18
CA ARG A 115 14.19 8.10 -17.38
C ARG A 115 13.32 7.67 -18.56
N THR A 116 13.79 7.92 -19.79
CA THR A 116 13.09 7.52 -21.02
C THR A 116 12.70 6.03 -21.02
N GLU A 117 13.63 5.16 -20.65
CA GLU A 117 13.38 3.71 -20.58
C GLU A 117 12.30 3.34 -19.55
N GLU A 118 12.26 4.03 -18.40
CA GLU A 118 11.25 3.78 -17.36
C GLU A 118 9.85 4.16 -17.85
N VAL A 119 9.74 5.24 -18.63
CA VAL A 119 8.48 5.66 -19.26
C VAL A 119 8.03 4.64 -20.30
N GLU A 120 8.93 4.17 -21.16
CA GLU A 120 8.62 3.15 -22.17
C GLU A 120 8.16 1.82 -21.54
N LEU A 121 8.83 1.39 -20.47
CA LEU A 121 8.44 0.19 -19.73
C LEU A 121 7.09 0.35 -19.03
N SER A 122 6.77 1.54 -18.53
CA SER A 122 5.47 1.84 -17.94
C SER A 122 4.33 1.69 -18.95
N TRP A 123 4.54 2.17 -20.19
CA TRP A 123 3.56 1.98 -21.27
C TRP A 123 3.37 0.52 -21.64
N LYS A 124 4.45 -0.27 -21.77
CA LYS A 124 4.36 -1.71 -22.03
C LYS A 124 3.51 -2.50 -21.01
N ILE A 125 3.37 -1.97 -19.79
CA ILE A 125 2.51 -2.56 -18.76
C ILE A 125 1.04 -2.16 -18.96
N LEU A 126 0.77 -0.93 -19.39
CA LEU A 126 -0.57 -0.37 -19.51
C LEU A 126 -1.23 -0.65 -20.86
N ASP A 127 -0.48 -0.66 -21.97
CA ASP A 127 -1.01 -0.85 -23.32
C ASP A 127 -1.92 -2.10 -23.44
N PRO A 128 -1.54 -3.29 -22.92
CA PRO A 128 -2.40 -4.47 -23.02
C PRO A 128 -3.72 -4.34 -22.24
N ILE A 129 -3.75 -3.50 -21.20
CA ILE A 129 -4.96 -3.25 -20.40
C ILE A 129 -5.91 -2.35 -21.21
N GLU A 130 -5.37 -1.32 -21.87
CA GLU A 130 -6.16 -0.43 -22.73
C GLU A 130 -6.73 -1.19 -23.93
N GLU A 131 -5.91 -1.98 -24.64
CA GLU A 131 -6.35 -2.82 -25.76
C GLU A 131 -7.46 -3.81 -25.37
N TYR A 132 -7.37 -4.37 -24.16
CA TYR A 132 -8.40 -5.26 -23.64
C TYR A 132 -9.75 -4.53 -23.46
N TRP A 133 -9.75 -3.31 -22.92
CA TRP A 133 -10.98 -2.53 -22.73
C TRP A 133 -11.61 -2.06 -24.02
N ASP A 134 -10.80 -1.73 -25.03
CA ASP A 134 -11.32 -1.36 -26.36
C ASP A 134 -12.15 -2.47 -27.00
N THR A 135 -11.89 -3.72 -26.64
CA THR A 135 -12.53 -4.91 -27.25
C THR A 135 -13.52 -5.63 -26.34
N HIS A 136 -13.36 -5.55 -25.01
CA HIS A 136 -14.14 -6.33 -24.03
C HIS A 136 -15.07 -5.49 -23.15
N GLY A 137 -15.15 -4.17 -23.40
CA GLY A 137 -16.10 -3.28 -22.75
C GLY A 137 -15.49 -2.43 -21.64
N THR A 138 -16.36 -1.82 -20.83
CA THR A 138 -15.96 -0.79 -19.86
C THR A 138 -15.69 -1.36 -18.46
N PRO A 139 -14.90 -0.66 -17.63
CA PRO A 139 -14.68 -1.04 -16.23
C PRO A 139 -15.97 -1.11 -15.42
N ALA A 140 -15.98 -1.99 -14.42
CA ALA A 140 -17.08 -2.15 -13.48
C ALA A 140 -17.43 -0.83 -12.78
N GLN A 141 -18.74 -0.58 -12.62
CA GLN A 141 -19.26 0.62 -11.97
C GLN A 141 -19.33 0.43 -10.46
N TYR A 142 -19.23 1.53 -9.71
CA TYR A 142 -19.39 1.51 -8.26
C TYR A 142 -20.07 2.80 -7.76
N PRO A 143 -20.82 2.74 -6.65
CA PRO A 143 -21.42 3.93 -6.07
C PRO A 143 -20.36 4.90 -5.56
N ALA A 144 -20.56 6.22 -5.77
CA ALA A 144 -19.67 7.24 -5.24
C ALA A 144 -19.61 7.19 -3.70
N GLY A 145 -18.42 7.35 -3.14
CA GLY A 145 -18.15 7.25 -1.70
C GLY A 145 -17.82 5.84 -1.22
N THR A 146 -17.85 4.83 -2.10
CA THR A 146 -17.45 3.45 -1.76
C THR A 146 -15.96 3.20 -2.05
N TRP A 147 -15.47 1.98 -1.83
CA TRP A 147 -14.06 1.61 -2.03
C TRP A 147 -13.75 0.98 -3.39
N GLY A 148 -14.66 1.15 -4.36
CA GLY A 148 -14.58 0.58 -5.69
C GLY A 148 -15.62 -0.52 -5.91
N PRO A 149 -15.54 -1.20 -7.06
CA PRO A 149 -16.46 -2.30 -7.41
C PRO A 149 -16.14 -3.57 -6.60
N ALA A 150 -17.13 -4.45 -6.43
CA ALA A 150 -16.98 -5.68 -5.64
C ALA A 150 -15.93 -6.63 -6.25
N GLU A 151 -15.79 -6.61 -7.57
CA GLU A 151 -14.81 -7.37 -8.34
C GLU A 151 -13.36 -7.06 -7.92
N ALA A 152 -13.10 -5.86 -7.39
CA ALA A 152 -11.80 -5.50 -6.85
C ALA A 152 -11.50 -6.22 -5.53
N ASP A 153 -12.50 -6.48 -4.70
CA ASP A 153 -12.37 -7.27 -3.48
C ASP A 153 -12.23 -8.76 -3.83
N ASP A 154 -13.10 -9.28 -4.72
CA ASP A 154 -13.06 -10.67 -5.21
C ASP A 154 -11.68 -11.05 -5.78
N MET A 155 -11.01 -10.12 -6.47
CA MET A 155 -9.68 -10.33 -7.02
C MET A 155 -8.65 -10.65 -5.92
N LEU A 156 -8.68 -9.96 -4.79
CA LEU A 156 -7.75 -10.21 -3.68
C LEU A 156 -8.15 -11.44 -2.85
N GLU A 157 -9.45 -11.70 -2.72
CA GLU A 157 -9.95 -12.86 -1.98
C GLU A 157 -9.51 -14.19 -2.61
N ARG A 158 -9.34 -14.24 -3.94
CA ARG A 158 -8.76 -15.40 -4.65
C ARG A 158 -7.36 -15.77 -4.14
N ASP A 159 -6.61 -14.79 -3.65
CA ASP A 159 -5.29 -14.98 -3.06
C ASP A 159 -5.34 -15.06 -1.52
N GLY A 160 -6.54 -15.14 -0.92
CA GLY A 160 -6.76 -15.15 0.52
C GLY A 160 -6.44 -13.83 1.20
N ARG A 161 -6.59 -12.71 0.49
CA ARG A 161 -6.20 -11.36 0.93
C ARG A 161 -7.38 -10.41 0.88
N SER A 162 -7.22 -9.27 1.54
CA SER A 162 -8.23 -8.21 1.57
C SER A 162 -7.55 -6.84 1.46
N TRP A 163 -8.22 -5.88 0.83
CA TRP A 163 -7.75 -4.51 0.81
C TRP A 163 -7.68 -3.91 2.22
N ARG A 164 -6.66 -3.09 2.46
CA ARG A 164 -6.66 -2.21 3.63
C ARG A 164 -7.74 -1.14 3.49
N ARG A 165 -8.29 -0.75 4.64
CA ARG A 165 -9.24 0.35 4.82
C ARG A 165 -8.53 1.46 5.60
N PRO A 166 -8.12 2.56 4.93
CA PRO A 166 -7.37 3.67 5.54
C PRO A 166 -8.19 4.58 6.45
#